data_AF-A0A920LSY5-F1
#
_entry.id   AF-A0A920LSY5-F1
#
_cell.length_a   1.000
_cell.length_b   1.000
_cell.length_c   1.000
_cell.angle_alpha   90.00
_cell.angle_beta   90.00
_cell.angle_gamma   90.00
#
_symmetry.space_group_name_H-M   'P 1'
#
loop_
_entity.id
_entity.type
_entity.pdbx_description
1 polymer ?
#
loop_
_entity_poly.entity_id
_entity_poly.type
_entity_poly.pdbx_seq_one_letter_code
_entity_poly.pdbx_strand_id
1 'polypeptide(L)'
;MRLNLYSLLGMNYHPAQVLQTLPAAIATMLDPADCGPAFIALPQDVQGWTFDYPKSFFDRRMHQVRRQSPDKEEISSAAELLMSAKRPIIIAGGGVQYSGAVSELTNFAKIHNIPIVETIAGRANLLDSDPLNIGPIGVTGSNSANTIANKADLIIAVGTRLQDFTTGSWTVFSMDSKFISINAARHDATKHLSLPIVGDAKLALNTQQSLLRF
;
A
#
# COMPACT_ATOMS: atom_id res chain seq x y z
N MET A 1 0.33 -19.36 6.99
CA MET A 1 -0.37 -18.22 7.61
C MET A 1 0.59 -17.50 8.54
N ARG A 2 1.33 -16.47 8.07
CA ARG A 2 2.12 -15.61 8.96
C ARG A 2 1.16 -14.60 9.58
N LEU A 3 0.71 -14.87 10.80
CA LEU A 3 0.23 -13.81 11.69
C LEU A 3 1.44 -12.91 11.95
N ASN A 4 1.37 -11.65 11.53
CA ASN A 4 2.26 -10.60 12.03
C ASN A 4 1.87 -10.37 13.51
N LEU A 5 2.17 -11.34 14.36
CA LEU A 5 2.22 -11.14 15.80
C LEU A 5 3.27 -10.07 15.99
N TYR A 6 2.83 -8.87 16.37
CA TYR A 6 3.55 -7.73 16.93
C TYR A 6 5.05 -7.70 16.60
N SER A 7 5.54 -6.61 15.99
CA SER A 7 6.97 -6.28 16.05
C SER A 7 7.35 -6.07 17.52
N LEU A 8 7.60 -7.17 18.20
CA LEU A 8 7.91 -7.25 19.61
C LEU A 8 9.38 -6.90 19.65
N LEU A 9 9.66 -5.62 19.90
CA LEU A 9 11.02 -5.06 19.87
C LEU A 9 11.86 -5.49 21.09
N GLY A 10 11.44 -6.57 21.75
CA GLY A 10 12.05 -7.11 22.94
C GLY A 10 11.49 -6.51 24.23
N MET A 11 11.71 -7.26 25.32
CA MET A 11 11.54 -6.78 26.68
C MET A 11 12.83 -6.06 27.09
N ASN A 12 12.72 -4.83 27.61
CA ASN A 12 13.90 -4.07 28.05
C ASN A 12 14.28 -4.50 29.46
N TYR A 13 15.21 -5.45 29.59
CA TYR A 13 15.74 -5.91 30.87
C TYR A 13 16.88 -5.01 31.43
N HIS A 14 17.27 -3.96 30.71
CA HIS A 14 18.21 -2.93 31.16
C HIS A 14 17.80 -1.55 30.60
N PRO A 15 17.88 -0.44 31.37
CA PRO A 15 17.41 0.88 30.92
C PRO A 15 18.06 1.34 29.60
N ALA A 16 19.37 1.11 29.43
CA ALA A 16 20.10 1.44 28.21
C ALA A 16 19.47 0.93 26.90
N GLN A 17 18.69 -0.17 26.94
CA GLN A 17 18.08 -0.77 25.75
C GLN A 17 17.01 0.13 25.12
N VAL A 18 16.42 1.07 25.87
CA VAL A 18 15.49 2.08 25.33
C VAL A 18 16.13 2.90 24.21
N LEU A 19 17.46 3.09 24.25
CA LEU A 19 18.21 3.79 23.20
C LEU A 19 18.15 3.09 21.84
N GLN A 20 17.87 1.79 21.82
CA GLN A 20 17.74 0.99 20.60
C GLN A 20 16.28 0.68 20.28
N THR A 21 15.49 0.29 21.29
CA THR A 21 14.12 -0.19 21.08
C THR A 21 13.15 0.92 20.69
N LEU A 22 13.31 2.14 21.24
CA LEU A 22 12.44 3.27 20.87
C LEU A 22 12.68 3.74 19.42
N PRO A 23 13.92 3.98 18.94
CA PRO A 23 14.14 4.28 17.53
C PRO A 23 13.64 3.19 16.59
N ALA A 24 13.82 1.91 16.95
CA ALA A 24 13.30 0.80 16.16
C ALA A 24 11.76 0.79 16.11
N ALA A 25 11.09 1.08 17.24
CA ALA A 25 9.62 1.21 17.29
C ALA A 25 9.11 2.31 16.37
N ILE A 26 9.76 3.48 16.43
CA ILE A 26 9.43 4.61 15.57
C ILE A 26 9.67 4.24 14.10
N ALA A 27 10.80 3.60 13.77
CA ALA A 27 11.09 3.16 12.42
C ALA A 27 10.03 2.18 11.89
N THR A 28 9.62 1.20 12.70
CA THR A 28 8.53 0.27 12.33
C THR A 28 7.22 0.99 12.10
N MET A 29 6.83 1.92 12.97
CA MET A 29 5.57 2.67 12.79
C MET A 29 5.57 3.57 11.54
N LEU A 30 6.75 4.00 11.08
CA LEU A 30 6.89 4.96 9.98
C LEU A 30 7.24 4.34 8.63
N ASP A 31 7.60 3.05 8.55
CA ASP A 31 7.95 2.42 7.28
C ASP A 31 6.68 2.06 6.48
N PRO A 32 6.41 2.64 5.30
CA PRO A 32 5.19 2.36 4.55
C PRO A 32 5.01 0.90 4.12
N ALA A 33 6.09 0.13 3.99
CA ALA A 33 6.03 -1.28 3.59
C ALA A 33 5.56 -2.17 4.75
N ASP A 34 6.12 -1.95 5.94
CA ASP A 34 5.96 -2.85 7.09
C ASP A 34 5.27 -2.18 8.29
N CYS A 35 4.64 -1.01 8.10
CA CYS A 35 4.02 -0.26 9.18
C CYS A 35 3.00 -1.08 9.97
N GLY A 36 3.05 -0.89 11.28
CA GLY A 36 2.17 -1.56 12.21
C GLY A 36 2.39 -1.05 13.64
N PRO A 37 1.58 -1.54 14.58
CA PRO A 37 1.75 -1.21 15.99
C PRO A 37 3.11 -1.72 16.48
N ALA A 38 3.78 -0.92 17.30
CA ALA A 38 4.99 -1.31 18.03
C ALA A 38 4.68 -1.40 19.52
N PHE A 39 5.29 -2.39 20.19
CA PHE A 39 5.14 -2.60 21.64
C PHE A 39 6.51 -2.63 22.30
N ILE A 40 6.65 -1.84 23.37
CA ILE A 40 7.86 -1.77 24.21
C ILE A 40 7.47 -2.20 25.62
N ALA A 41 7.98 -3.34 26.07
CA ALA A 41 7.81 -3.79 27.45
C ALA A 41 8.90 -3.19 28.35
N LEU A 42 8.48 -2.59 29.45
CA LEU A 42 9.34 -2.04 30.51
C LEU A 42 9.04 -2.77 31.82
N PRO A 43 9.87 -3.72 32.26
CA PRO A 43 9.72 -4.42 33.53
C PRO A 43 9.76 -3.43 34.70
N GLN A 44 8.91 -3.63 35.71
CA GLN A 44 8.79 -2.69 36.83
C GLN A 44 10.09 -2.55 37.64
N ASP A 45 10.81 -3.66 37.83
CA ASP A 45 12.10 -3.70 38.51
C ASP A 45 13.18 -2.90 37.78
N VAL A 46 13.19 -2.95 36.44
CA VAL A 46 14.11 -2.19 35.59
C VAL A 46 13.77 -0.69 35.58
N GLN A 47 12.48 -0.32 35.68
CA GLN A 47 12.05 1.08 35.74
C GLN A 47 12.57 1.83 36.98
N GLY A 48 12.94 1.10 38.04
CA GLY A 48 13.54 1.69 39.24
C GLY A 48 15.02 2.08 39.09
N TRP A 49 15.68 1.72 37.99
CA TRP A 49 17.12 1.95 37.80
C TRP A 49 17.38 3.32 37.18
N THR A 50 18.46 3.98 37.61
CA THR A 50 18.95 5.23 37.02
C THR A 50 19.90 4.94 35.87
N PHE A 51 19.78 5.69 34.76
CA PHE A 51 20.69 5.58 33.62
C PHE A 51 20.92 6.96 32.99
N ASP A 52 22.19 7.26 32.70
CA ASP A 52 22.60 8.53 32.07
C ASP A 52 22.37 8.49 30.57
N TYR A 53 21.12 8.76 30.15
CA TYR A 53 20.79 8.90 28.73
C TYR A 53 21.47 10.16 28.15
N PRO A 54 21.98 10.10 26.91
CA PRO A 54 22.45 11.29 26.22
C PRO A 54 21.27 12.27 26.06
N LYS A 55 21.46 13.53 26.46
CA LYS A 55 20.40 14.57 26.37
C LYS A 55 19.80 14.68 24.97
N SER A 56 20.62 14.49 23.94
CA SER A 56 20.21 14.52 22.54
C SER A 56 19.19 13.44 22.14
N PHE A 57 19.01 12.41 22.96
CA PHE A 57 17.97 11.39 22.77
C PHE A 57 16.56 11.96 22.95
N PHE A 58 16.41 12.99 23.78
CA PHE A 58 15.13 13.65 24.07
C PHE A 58 14.88 14.91 23.25
N ASP A 59 15.82 15.29 22.39
CA ASP A 59 15.62 16.42 21.47
C ASP A 59 14.35 16.19 20.65
N ARG A 60 13.55 17.24 20.48
CA ARG A 60 12.37 17.18 19.63
C ARG A 60 12.80 16.84 18.20
N ARG A 61 12.19 15.79 17.63
CA ARG A 61 12.45 15.35 16.26
C ARG A 61 11.16 15.35 15.46
N MET A 62 11.23 15.90 14.26
CA MET A 62 10.20 15.71 13.24
C MET A 62 10.57 14.48 12.44
N HIS A 63 9.78 13.42 12.57
CA HIS A 63 10.00 12.20 11.82
C HIS A 63 9.31 12.28 10.46
N GLN A 64 10.06 12.00 9.40
CA GLN A 64 9.52 11.97 8.04
C GLN A 64 9.23 10.53 7.64
N VAL A 65 8.05 10.31 7.07
CA VAL A 65 7.72 9.05 6.42
C VAL A 65 8.47 9.01 5.09
N ARG A 66 9.38 8.05 4.94
CA ARG A 66 10.13 7.84 3.70
C ARG A 66 9.18 7.51 2.55
N ARG A 67 9.50 7.96 1.33
CA ARG A 67 8.81 7.53 0.11
C ARG A 67 9.82 6.86 -0.81
N GLN A 68 9.57 5.59 -1.12
CA GLN A 68 10.41 4.85 -2.06
C GLN A 68 9.94 5.12 -3.48
N SER A 69 10.83 5.58 -4.33
CA SER A 69 10.56 5.64 -5.77
C SER A 69 10.53 4.24 -6.36
N PRO A 70 9.62 3.96 -7.31
CA PRO A 70 9.62 2.70 -8.04
C PRO A 70 10.82 2.61 -9.00
N ASP A 71 11.16 1.38 -9.38
CA ASP A 71 12.14 1.14 -10.43
C ASP A 71 11.59 1.58 -11.81
N LYS A 72 12.44 2.15 -12.66
CA LYS A 72 12.03 2.66 -13.96
C LYS A 72 11.62 1.54 -14.92
N GLU A 73 12.28 0.39 -14.85
CA GLU A 73 11.99 -0.77 -15.71
C GLU A 73 10.67 -1.43 -15.32
N GLU A 74 10.34 -1.46 -14.02
CA GLU A 74 9.02 -1.89 -13.52
C GLU A 74 7.91 -0.99 -14.09
N ILE A 75 8.13 0.32 -14.07
CA ILE A 75 7.20 1.30 -14.64
C ILE A 75 7.05 1.13 -16.16
N SER A 76 8.15 0.92 -16.89
CA SER A 76 8.13 0.72 -18.35
C SER A 76 7.36 -0.54 -18.72
N SER A 77 7.67 -1.66 -18.05
CA SER A 77 7.01 -2.95 -18.29
C SER A 77 5.51 -2.90 -17.96
N ALA A 78 5.12 -2.16 -16.92
CA ALA A 78 3.72 -1.94 -16.57
C ALA A 78 2.99 -1.09 -17.63
N ALA A 79 3.64 -0.06 -18.17
CA ALA A 79 3.08 0.77 -19.24
C ALA A 79 2.85 -0.05 -20.52
N GLU A 80 3.81 -0.89 -20.91
CA GLU A 80 3.67 -1.80 -22.06
C GLU A 80 2.49 -2.77 -21.89
N LEU A 81 2.38 -3.39 -20.71
CA LEU A 81 1.27 -4.29 -20.41
C LEU A 81 -0.07 -3.54 -20.44
N LEU A 82 -0.14 -2.33 -19.89
CA LEU A 82 -1.33 -1.49 -19.94
C LEU A 82 -1.75 -1.15 -21.36
N MET A 83 -0.82 -0.78 -22.23
CA MET A 83 -1.11 -0.46 -23.64
C MET A 83 -1.69 -1.65 -24.42
N SER A 84 -1.39 -2.89 -24.01
CA SER A 84 -1.93 -4.10 -24.62
C SER A 84 -3.31 -4.51 -24.10
N ALA A 85 -3.77 -3.93 -22.99
CA ALA A 85 -5.01 -4.30 -22.31
C ALA A 85 -6.24 -3.71 -23.01
N LYS A 86 -7.32 -4.48 -23.08
CA LYS A 86 -8.58 -4.08 -23.71
C LYS A 86 -9.65 -3.66 -22.71
N ARG A 87 -9.62 -4.23 -21.50
CA ARG A 87 -10.59 -3.98 -20.43
C ARG A 87 -9.86 -3.85 -19.08
N PRO A 88 -8.93 -2.88 -18.95
CA PRO A 88 -8.27 -2.65 -17.69
C PRO A 88 -9.25 -2.11 -16.64
N ILE A 89 -9.02 -2.46 -15.37
CA ILE A 89 -9.67 -1.82 -14.22
C ILE A 89 -8.61 -1.44 -13.18
N ILE A 90 -8.90 -0.44 -12.36
CA ILE A 90 -8.07 -0.07 -11.21
C ILE A 90 -8.73 -0.55 -9.93
N ILE A 91 -7.98 -1.23 -9.05
CA ILE A 91 -8.39 -1.45 -7.65
C ILE A 91 -7.69 -0.42 -6.78
N ALA A 92 -8.45 0.54 -6.26
CA ALA A 92 -7.96 1.57 -5.37
C ALA A 92 -7.99 1.09 -3.90
N GLY A 93 -6.80 0.91 -3.31
CA GLY A 93 -6.63 0.54 -1.92
C GLY A 93 -6.53 1.74 -0.97
N GLY A 94 -6.50 1.47 0.34
CA GLY A 94 -6.23 2.50 1.35
C GLY A 94 -4.82 3.11 1.26
N GLY A 95 -3.85 2.41 0.65
CA GLY A 95 -2.50 2.93 0.40
C GLY A 95 -2.48 4.18 -0.49
N VAL A 96 -3.52 4.40 -1.30
CA VAL A 96 -3.68 5.64 -2.08
C VAL A 96 -3.88 6.84 -1.15
N GLN A 97 -4.73 6.71 -0.12
CA GLN A 97 -4.91 7.74 0.92
C GLN A 97 -3.63 7.96 1.72
N TYR A 98 -3.02 6.89 2.22
CA TYR A 98 -1.81 6.99 3.04
C TYR A 98 -0.64 7.62 2.26
N SER A 99 -0.58 7.38 0.96
CA SER A 99 0.38 8.03 0.07
C SER A 99 -0.03 9.47 -0.29
N GLY A 100 -1.28 9.88 -0.09
CA GLY A 100 -1.78 11.17 -0.56
C GLY A 100 -1.74 11.28 -2.08
N ALA A 101 -2.11 10.18 -2.75
CA ALA A 101 -2.03 9.95 -4.20
C ALA A 101 -3.40 10.01 -4.90
N VAL A 102 -4.43 10.54 -4.23
CA VAL A 102 -5.80 10.58 -4.76
C VAL A 102 -5.87 11.35 -6.07
N SER A 103 -5.29 12.56 -6.11
CA SER A 103 -5.24 13.38 -7.32
C SER A 103 -4.56 12.65 -8.49
N GLU A 104 -3.46 11.98 -8.22
CA GLU A 104 -2.68 11.24 -9.20
C GLU A 104 -3.46 10.05 -9.74
N LEU A 105 -4.11 9.28 -8.85
CA LEU A 105 -4.94 8.15 -9.22
C LEU A 105 -6.12 8.60 -10.08
N THR A 106 -6.85 9.63 -9.65
CA THR A 106 -8.00 10.16 -10.37
C THR A 106 -7.60 10.70 -11.73
N ASN A 107 -6.47 11.42 -11.82
CA ASN A 107 -5.99 11.94 -13.10
C ASN A 107 -5.55 10.81 -14.04
N PHE A 108 -4.82 9.81 -13.51
CA PHE A 108 -4.40 8.64 -14.27
C PHE A 108 -5.62 7.88 -14.84
N ALA A 109 -6.62 7.60 -14.01
CA ALA A 109 -7.84 6.93 -14.44
C ALA A 109 -8.60 7.74 -15.51
N LYS A 110 -8.67 9.08 -15.36
CA LYS A 110 -9.34 9.96 -16.33
C LYS A 110 -8.63 10.02 -17.68
N ILE A 111 -7.31 10.15 -17.68
CA ILE A 111 -6.50 10.20 -18.91
C ILE A 111 -6.67 8.91 -19.72
N HIS A 112 -6.67 7.76 -19.05
CA HIS A 112 -6.76 6.46 -19.71
C HIS A 112 -8.20 5.92 -19.80
N ASN A 113 -9.19 6.67 -19.30
CA ASN A 113 -10.59 6.26 -19.19
C ASN A 113 -10.77 4.86 -18.56
N ILE A 114 -10.04 4.61 -17.47
CA ILE A 114 -10.05 3.31 -16.78
C ILE A 114 -11.02 3.38 -15.59
N PRO A 115 -12.01 2.48 -15.49
CA PRO A 115 -12.90 2.41 -14.35
C PRO A 115 -12.15 2.01 -13.07
N ILE A 116 -12.57 2.58 -11.95
CA ILE A 116 -12.02 2.34 -10.62
C ILE A 116 -13.03 1.57 -9.80
N VAL A 117 -12.56 0.49 -9.18
CA VAL A 117 -13.23 -0.17 -8.06
C VAL A 117 -12.41 0.05 -6.79
N GLU A 118 -13.05 0.00 -5.64
CA GLU A 118 -12.42 0.38 -4.38
C GLU A 118 -12.45 -0.77 -3.37
N THR A 119 -11.36 -0.91 -2.61
CA THR A 119 -11.42 -1.72 -1.39
C THR A 119 -12.20 -0.97 -0.32
N ILE A 120 -12.63 -1.65 0.76
CA ILE A 120 -13.28 -0.99 1.90
C ILE A 120 -12.40 0.14 2.47
N ALA A 121 -11.08 -0.07 2.58
CA ALA A 121 -10.15 0.97 3.01
C ALA A 121 -9.91 2.07 1.96
N GLY A 122 -10.20 1.78 0.69
CA GLY A 122 -10.07 2.71 -0.43
C GLY A 122 -11.31 3.58 -0.68
N ARG A 123 -12.40 3.36 0.07
CA ARG A 123 -13.68 4.08 -0.07
C ARG A 123 -13.60 5.61 0.04
N ALA A 124 -12.53 6.13 0.62
CA ALA A 124 -12.30 7.56 0.74
C ALA A 124 -11.61 8.17 -0.50
N ASN A 125 -11.17 7.35 -1.47
CA ASN A 125 -10.39 7.80 -2.62
C ASN A 125 -11.20 8.61 -3.63
N LEU A 126 -12.46 8.28 -3.86
CA LEU A 126 -13.31 8.99 -4.82
C LEU A 126 -14.69 9.24 -4.22
N LEU A 127 -15.37 10.25 -4.76
CA LEU A 127 -16.79 10.44 -4.50
C LEU A 127 -17.58 9.32 -5.20
N ASP A 128 -18.71 8.94 -4.60
CA ASP A 128 -19.67 8.00 -5.21
C ASP A 128 -20.23 8.53 -6.55
N SER A 129 -20.29 9.85 -6.70
CA SER A 129 -20.75 10.50 -7.92
C SER A 129 -19.70 10.62 -9.04
N ASP A 130 -18.45 10.21 -8.81
CA ASP A 130 -17.44 10.24 -9.89
C ASP A 130 -17.78 9.16 -10.94
N PRO A 131 -17.88 9.50 -12.23
CA PRO A 131 -18.33 8.57 -13.26
C PRO A 131 -17.40 7.36 -13.46
N LEU A 132 -16.14 7.44 -13.02
CA LEU A 132 -15.22 6.32 -13.07
C LEU A 132 -15.28 5.44 -11.82
N ASN A 133 -15.98 5.85 -10.75
CA ASN A 133 -16.16 5.03 -9.57
C ASN A 133 -17.28 4.01 -9.76
N ILE A 134 -16.92 2.73 -9.79
CA ILE A 134 -17.87 1.61 -9.99
C ILE A 134 -18.32 0.99 -8.65
N GLY A 135 -17.71 1.45 -7.55
CA GLY A 135 -18.05 1.07 -6.19
C GLY A 135 -17.15 -0.04 -5.61
N PRO A 136 -17.51 -0.56 -4.43
CA PRO A 136 -16.66 -1.45 -3.67
C PRO A 136 -16.57 -2.84 -4.30
N ILE A 137 -15.37 -3.42 -4.36
CA ILE A 137 -15.11 -4.79 -4.84
C ILE A 137 -14.99 -5.78 -3.66
N GLY A 138 -15.35 -7.05 -3.91
CA GLY A 138 -15.07 -8.16 -3.00
C GLY A 138 -16.31 -8.91 -2.51
N VAL A 139 -16.12 -9.75 -1.50
CA VAL A 139 -17.18 -10.59 -0.89
C VAL A 139 -18.36 -9.75 -0.40
N THR A 140 -18.07 -8.60 0.21
CA THR A 140 -19.07 -7.63 0.69
C THR A 140 -19.17 -6.41 -0.24
N GLY A 141 -18.71 -6.56 -1.49
CA GLY A 141 -18.72 -5.52 -2.51
C GLY A 141 -20.05 -5.42 -3.25
N SER A 142 -20.04 -4.61 -4.30
CA SER A 142 -21.17 -4.38 -5.20
C SER A 142 -21.14 -5.33 -6.40
N ASN A 143 -22.32 -5.64 -6.93
CA ASN A 143 -22.45 -6.45 -8.15
C ASN A 143 -21.79 -5.75 -9.35
N SER A 144 -21.84 -4.42 -9.43
CA SER A 144 -21.20 -3.62 -10.47
C SER A 144 -19.68 -3.86 -10.49
N ALA A 145 -19.02 -3.67 -9.34
CA ALA A 145 -17.57 -3.84 -9.21
C ALA A 145 -17.14 -5.28 -9.50
N ASN A 146 -17.81 -6.27 -8.90
CA ASN A 146 -17.47 -7.68 -9.10
C ASN A 146 -17.70 -8.13 -10.56
N THR A 147 -18.74 -7.62 -11.23
CA THR A 147 -19.03 -7.95 -12.64
C THR A 147 -17.95 -7.42 -13.58
N ILE A 148 -17.48 -6.19 -13.39
CA ILE A 148 -16.42 -5.65 -14.26
C ILE A 148 -15.06 -6.28 -13.95
N ALA A 149 -14.79 -6.60 -12.69
CA ALA A 149 -13.56 -7.28 -12.28
C ALA A 149 -13.45 -8.69 -12.87
N ASN A 150 -14.56 -9.42 -12.93
CA ASN A 150 -14.59 -10.74 -13.57
C ASN A 150 -14.35 -10.68 -15.09
N LYS A 151 -14.70 -9.56 -15.74
CA LYS A 151 -14.53 -9.36 -17.20
C LYS A 151 -13.20 -8.70 -17.57
N ALA A 152 -12.47 -8.17 -16.60
CA ALA A 152 -11.23 -7.44 -16.82
C ALA A 152 -10.11 -8.37 -17.27
N ASP A 153 -9.37 -7.95 -18.30
CA ASP A 153 -8.16 -8.65 -18.75
C ASP A 153 -6.90 -8.15 -18.04
N LEU A 154 -6.95 -6.95 -17.44
CA LEU A 154 -5.89 -6.37 -16.64
C LEU A 154 -6.45 -5.68 -15.39
N ILE A 155 -5.85 -5.99 -14.24
CA ILE A 155 -6.16 -5.38 -12.95
C ILE A 155 -4.94 -4.58 -12.51
N ILE A 156 -5.13 -3.28 -12.28
CA ILE A 156 -4.11 -2.38 -11.73
C ILE A 156 -4.42 -2.16 -10.25
N ALA A 157 -3.77 -2.94 -9.40
CA ALA A 157 -3.94 -2.88 -7.96
C ALA A 157 -3.04 -1.78 -7.36
N VAL A 158 -3.62 -0.70 -6.85
CA VAL A 158 -2.86 0.44 -6.33
C VAL A 158 -3.04 0.58 -4.82
N GLY A 159 -1.95 0.45 -4.07
CA GLY A 159 -1.95 0.65 -2.62
C GLY A 159 -2.88 -0.31 -1.88
N THR A 160 -3.10 -1.51 -2.42
CA THR A 160 -3.94 -2.55 -1.83
C THR A 160 -3.11 -3.79 -1.52
N ARG A 161 -3.46 -4.48 -0.43
CA ARG A 161 -2.85 -5.77 -0.05
C ARG A 161 -3.51 -6.96 -0.74
N LEU A 162 -4.53 -6.72 -1.59
CA LEU A 162 -5.34 -7.76 -2.22
C LEU A 162 -5.77 -8.83 -1.21
N GLN A 163 -6.38 -8.36 -0.11
CA GLN A 163 -6.83 -9.24 0.97
C GLN A 163 -7.97 -10.14 0.49
N ASP A 164 -8.17 -11.25 1.19
CA ASP A 164 -9.14 -12.28 0.83
C ASP A 164 -10.57 -11.73 0.59
N PHE A 165 -11.00 -10.77 1.41
CA PHE A 165 -12.30 -10.11 1.23
C PHE A 165 -12.38 -9.26 -0.04
N THR A 166 -11.28 -8.61 -0.43
CA THR A 166 -11.19 -7.82 -1.67
C THR A 166 -11.19 -8.72 -2.90
N THR A 167 -10.48 -9.85 -2.84
CA THR A 167 -10.34 -10.77 -3.98
C THR A 167 -11.44 -11.81 -4.06
N GLY A 168 -12.23 -11.97 -2.98
CA GLY A 168 -13.16 -13.09 -2.81
C GLY A 168 -12.45 -14.43 -2.90
N SER A 169 -11.33 -14.59 -2.19
CA SER A 169 -10.44 -15.75 -2.36
C SER A 169 -10.05 -15.97 -3.82
N TRP A 170 -9.78 -14.87 -4.54
CA TRP A 170 -9.46 -14.80 -5.97
C TRP A 170 -10.60 -15.15 -6.95
N THR A 171 -11.80 -15.45 -6.45
CA THR A 171 -12.95 -15.84 -7.30
C THR A 171 -13.61 -14.66 -8.01
N VAL A 172 -13.32 -13.42 -7.60
CA VAL A 172 -13.90 -12.21 -8.22
C VAL A 172 -13.31 -11.94 -9.62
N PHE A 173 -12.11 -12.42 -9.90
CA PHE A 173 -11.39 -12.17 -11.15
C PHE A 173 -11.52 -13.36 -12.12
N SER A 174 -11.28 -13.12 -13.41
CA SER A 174 -11.08 -14.23 -14.35
C SER A 174 -9.73 -14.90 -14.11
N MET A 175 -9.62 -16.19 -14.44
CA MET A 175 -8.33 -16.89 -14.40
C MET A 175 -7.31 -16.34 -15.40
N ASP A 176 -7.79 -15.69 -16.47
CA ASP A 176 -6.95 -15.09 -17.51
C ASP A 176 -6.54 -13.65 -17.19
N SER A 177 -7.05 -13.08 -16.11
CA SER A 177 -6.79 -11.71 -15.70
C SER A 177 -5.32 -11.54 -15.32
N LYS A 178 -4.65 -10.55 -15.94
CA LYS A 178 -3.30 -10.15 -15.54
C LYS A 178 -3.35 -9.09 -14.45
N PHE A 179 -2.28 -8.98 -13.67
CA PHE A 179 -2.19 -8.02 -12.57
C PHE A 179 -0.93 -7.17 -12.68
N ILE A 180 -1.09 -5.85 -12.51
CA ILE A 180 -0.03 -4.93 -12.12
C ILE A 180 -0.32 -4.52 -10.68
N SER A 181 0.67 -4.58 -9.79
CA SER A 181 0.48 -4.20 -8.39
C SER A 181 1.48 -3.13 -7.97
N ILE A 182 0.98 -1.94 -7.64
CA ILE A 182 1.73 -0.81 -7.13
C ILE A 182 1.61 -0.80 -5.62
N ASN A 183 2.70 -1.13 -4.92
CA ASN A 183 2.70 -1.15 -3.46
C ASN A 183 4.09 -0.84 -2.90
N ALA A 184 4.13 -0.12 -1.77
CA ALA A 184 5.39 0.11 -1.04
C ALA A 184 5.95 -1.20 -0.46
N ALA A 185 5.06 -2.12 -0.09
CA ALA A 185 5.45 -3.44 0.40
C ALA A 185 5.69 -4.42 -0.75
N ARG A 186 6.93 -4.90 -0.90
CA ARG A 186 7.32 -5.89 -1.93
C ARG A 186 6.41 -7.12 -1.94
N HIS A 187 6.07 -7.65 -0.76
CA HIS A 187 5.25 -8.86 -0.66
C HIS A 187 3.86 -8.68 -1.29
N ASP A 188 3.26 -7.50 -1.10
CA ASP A 188 1.95 -7.18 -1.68
C ASP A 188 2.06 -6.80 -3.16
N ALA A 189 3.16 -6.18 -3.58
CA ALA A 189 3.43 -5.86 -4.99
C ALA A 189 3.65 -7.10 -5.88
N THR A 190 4.10 -8.23 -5.32
CA THR A 190 4.34 -9.49 -6.07
C THR A 190 3.21 -10.52 -5.92
N LYS A 191 2.16 -10.18 -5.18
CA LYS A 191 1.10 -11.13 -4.82
C LYS A 191 0.37 -11.59 -6.08
N HIS A 192 0.08 -12.90 -6.16
CA HIS A 192 -0.62 -13.49 -7.30
C HIS A 192 0.12 -13.32 -8.64
N LEU A 193 1.46 -13.38 -8.60
CA LEU A 193 2.33 -13.25 -9.77
C LEU A 193 2.10 -11.95 -10.56
N SER A 194 1.64 -10.90 -9.88
CA SER A 194 1.49 -9.58 -10.48
C SER A 194 2.83 -9.06 -10.98
N LEU A 195 2.79 -8.30 -12.08
CA LEU A 195 3.89 -7.45 -12.49
C LEU A 195 4.08 -6.37 -11.40
N PRO A 196 5.17 -6.41 -10.63
CA PRO A 196 5.30 -5.59 -9.44
C PRO A 196 5.80 -4.19 -9.81
N ILE A 197 5.26 -3.19 -9.13
CA ILE A 197 5.87 -1.87 -9.00
C ILE A 197 6.08 -1.63 -7.50
N VAL A 198 7.30 -1.80 -7.04
CA VAL A 198 7.65 -1.66 -5.61
C VAL A 198 8.00 -0.21 -5.31
N GLY A 199 7.02 0.55 -4.85
CA GLY A 199 7.20 1.97 -4.56
C GLY A 199 5.95 2.65 -4.02
N ASP A 200 6.13 3.91 -3.64
CA ASP A 200 5.06 4.79 -3.21
C ASP A 200 4.06 5.05 -4.33
N ALA A 201 2.75 4.92 -4.03
CA ALA A 201 1.69 5.04 -5.03
C ALA A 201 1.70 6.40 -5.74
N LYS A 202 1.94 7.50 -5.00
CA LYS A 202 2.02 8.85 -5.55
C LYS A 202 3.15 8.99 -6.57
N LEU A 203 4.34 8.49 -6.23
CA LEU A 203 5.51 8.58 -7.12
C LEU A 203 5.34 7.69 -8.37
N ALA A 204 4.79 6.49 -8.21
CA ALA A 204 4.54 5.58 -9.33
C ALA A 204 3.53 6.15 -10.34
N LEU A 205 2.41 6.67 -9.86
CA LEU A 205 1.37 7.25 -10.72
C LEU A 205 1.83 8.55 -11.40
N ASN A 206 2.65 9.37 -10.72
CA ASN A 206 3.22 10.58 -11.32
C ASN A 206 4.25 10.28 -12.41
N THR A 207 5.06 9.23 -12.25
CA THR A 207 6.10 8.88 -13.22
C THR A 207 5.49 8.47 -14.57
N GLN A 208 4.35 7.76 -14.57
CA GLN A 208 3.66 7.35 -15.79
C GLN A 208 3.14 8.53 -16.63
N GLN A 209 2.71 9.63 -16.00
CA GLN A 209 2.31 10.85 -16.74
C GLN A 209 3.43 11.47 -17.58
N SER A 210 4.70 11.15 -17.28
CA SER A 210 5.84 11.64 -18.05
C SER A 210 6.20 10.73 -19.24
N LEU A 211 5.84 9.45 -19.19
CA LEU A 211 6.22 8.45 -20.21
C LEU A 211 5.19 8.29 -21.33
N LEU A 212 3.92 8.59 -21.08
CA LEU A 212 2.81 8.39 -22.04
C LEU A 212 2.36 9.70 -22.73
N ARG A 213 3.21 10.73 -22.77
CA ARG A 213 2.94 12.03 -23.46
C ARG A 213 3.29 12.03 -24.95
N PHE A 214 3.00 10.95 -25.68
CA PHE A 214 3.11 10.93 -27.13
C PHE A 214 1.74 10.90 -27.79
#